data_AF-A0A7S2WJ53-F1
#
_entry.id   AF-A0A7S2WJ53-F1
#
_cell.length_a   1.000
_cell.length_b   1.000
_cell.length_c   1.000
_cell.angle_alpha   90.00
_cell.angle_beta   90.00
_cell.angle_gamma   90.00
#
_symmetry.space_group_name_H-M   'P 1'
#
loop_
_entity.id
_entity.type
_entity.pdbx_description
1 polymer ?
#
loop_
_entity_poly.entity_id
_entity_poly.type
_entity_poly.pdbx_seq_one_letter_code
_entity_poly.pdbx_strand_id
1 'polypeptide(L)'
;YLQPQGLEVHDLFDDLKDGQVLATLLETLSGESPTVYGRLRFPADLHIQRLANLNVVFTFIKQYIQLVDITPQDILDGDEQRTLDLVWCIMEFFSVEMINESFGTDIQDYDELKEGLLAWCQEKTSPYELSVPDLTEGVAD
;
A
#
# COMPACT_ATOMS: atom_id res chain seq x y z
N TYR A 1 9.72 -3.95 3.08
CA TYR A 1 8.68 -4.70 3.81
C TYR A 1 8.71 -6.21 3.55
N LEU A 2 8.87 -6.69 2.30
CA LEU A 2 8.73 -8.12 1.98
C LEU A 2 10.01 -8.96 2.02
N GLN A 3 11.17 -8.35 1.74
CA GLN A 3 12.48 -9.05 1.73
C GLN A 3 12.81 -9.81 3.03
N PRO A 4 12.53 -9.30 4.24
CA PRO A 4 12.76 -10.06 5.47
C PRO A 4 11.96 -11.37 5.55
N GLN A 5 10.86 -11.46 4.81
CA GLN A 5 9.99 -12.65 4.73
C GLN A 5 10.34 -13.55 3.54
N GLY A 6 11.41 -13.25 2.79
CA GLY A 6 11.82 -14.00 1.61
C GLY A 6 10.85 -13.89 0.43
N LEU A 7 9.96 -12.88 0.44
CA LEU A 7 9.06 -12.57 -0.67
C LEU A 7 9.67 -11.46 -1.53
N GLU A 8 9.67 -11.70 -2.84
CA GLU A 8 10.05 -10.73 -3.87
C GLU A 8 8.90 -10.62 -4.87
N VAL A 9 8.69 -9.40 -5.39
CA VAL A 9 7.71 -9.12 -6.44
C VAL A 9 8.49 -8.84 -7.71
N HIS A 10 8.32 -9.68 -8.72
CA HIS A 10 8.91 -9.54 -10.04
C HIS A 10 7.90 -8.99 -11.04
N ASP A 11 6.67 -9.48 -10.98
CA ASP A 11 5.54 -8.98 -11.76
C ASP A 11 4.37 -8.71 -10.81
N LEU A 12 4.12 -7.43 -10.55
CA LEU A 12 3.07 -7.00 -9.62
C LEU A 12 1.69 -7.57 -9.98
N PHE A 13 1.40 -7.74 -11.27
CA PHE A 13 0.08 -8.15 -11.72
C PHE A 13 -0.14 -9.65 -11.60
N ASP A 14 0.93 -10.45 -11.55
CA ASP A 14 0.85 -11.90 -11.34
C ASP A 14 1.10 -12.29 -9.87
N ASP A 15 2.09 -11.67 -9.23
CA ASP A 15 2.55 -12.04 -7.88
C ASP A 15 1.54 -11.68 -6.77
N LEU A 16 0.57 -10.80 -7.04
CA LEU A 16 -0.49 -10.48 -6.10
C LEU A 16 -1.72 -11.42 -6.20
N LYS A 17 -1.83 -12.21 -7.28
CA LYS A 17 -3.06 -12.97 -7.62
C LYS A 17 -3.45 -14.02 -6.59
N ASP A 18 -2.49 -14.55 -5.84
CA ASP A 18 -2.77 -15.59 -4.84
C ASP A 18 -3.10 -15.03 -3.45
N GLY A 19 -2.89 -13.71 -3.26
CA GLY A 19 -3.09 -12.98 -2.02
C GLY A 19 -1.95 -13.10 -0.99
N GLN A 20 -0.88 -13.83 -1.27
CA GLN A 20 0.22 -14.03 -0.31
C GLN A 20 0.97 -12.74 -0.04
N VAL A 21 1.41 -12.08 -1.11
CA VAL A 21 2.17 -10.83 -1.02
C VAL A 21 1.34 -9.74 -0.34
N LEU A 22 0.05 -9.59 -0.72
CA LEU A 22 -0.86 -8.63 -0.10
C LEU A 22 -1.06 -8.91 1.40
N ALA A 23 -1.30 -10.18 1.77
CA ALA A 23 -1.48 -10.54 3.17
C ALA A 23 -0.25 -10.22 4.02
N THR A 24 0.95 -10.59 3.54
CA THR A 24 2.20 -10.34 4.25
C THR A 24 2.53 -8.85 4.34
N LEU A 25 2.27 -8.08 3.27
CA LEU A 25 2.46 -6.64 3.29
C LEU A 25 1.57 -5.98 4.35
N LEU A 26 0.27 -6.30 4.33
CA LEU A 26 -0.71 -5.74 5.26
C LEU A 26 -0.42 -6.13 6.71
N GLU A 27 0.00 -7.38 6.95
CA GLU A 27 0.42 -7.83 8.28
C GLU A 27 1.66 -7.08 8.78
N THR A 28 2.60 -6.80 7.88
CA THR A 28 3.82 -6.06 8.23
C THR A 28 3.54 -4.59 8.51
N LEU A 29 2.64 -3.97 7.75
CA LEU A 29 2.32 -2.55 7.90
C LEU A 29 1.40 -2.28 9.09
N SER A 30 0.41 -3.14 9.34
CA SER A 30 -0.55 -2.96 10.43
C SER A 30 -0.09 -3.58 11.76
N GLY A 31 0.83 -4.54 11.74
CA GLY A 31 1.15 -5.36 12.90
C GLY A 31 0.07 -6.39 13.26
N GLU A 32 -1.00 -6.52 12.47
CA GLU A 32 -2.11 -7.44 12.68
C GLU A 32 -2.22 -8.49 11.58
N SER A 33 -2.55 -9.73 11.94
CA SER A 33 -2.65 -10.82 10.97
C SER A 33 -4.02 -10.85 10.29
N PRO A 34 -4.10 -10.86 8.94
CA PRO A 34 -5.37 -11.04 8.20
C PRO A 34 -6.09 -12.36 8.53
N THR A 35 -5.36 -13.31 9.14
CA THR A 35 -5.89 -14.61 9.54
C THR A 35 -7.03 -14.53 10.58
N VAL A 36 -7.19 -13.38 11.26
CA VAL A 36 -8.34 -13.12 12.14
C VAL A 36 -9.67 -13.09 11.38
N TYR A 37 -9.65 -12.80 10.07
CA TYR A 37 -10.84 -12.78 9.20
C TYR A 37 -11.04 -14.06 8.39
N GLY A 38 -10.10 -15.01 8.45
CA GLY A 38 -10.24 -16.28 7.77
C GLY A 38 -8.93 -17.01 7.52
N ARG A 39 -9.02 -18.24 7.03
CA ARG A 39 -7.84 -19.06 6.79
C ARG A 39 -7.22 -18.76 5.43
N LEU A 40 -5.98 -18.28 5.43
CA LEU A 40 -5.12 -18.20 4.25
C LEU A 40 -4.47 -19.56 3.97
N ARG A 41 -4.32 -19.91 2.69
CA ARG A 41 -3.70 -21.18 2.24
C ARG A 41 -2.69 -20.90 1.15
N PHE A 42 -1.43 -21.25 1.41
CA PHE A 42 -0.33 -21.15 0.46
C PHE A 42 0.45 -22.47 0.40
N PRO A 43 0.88 -22.95 -0.78
CA PRO A 43 0.59 -22.37 -2.10
C PRO A 43 -0.89 -22.52 -2.49
N ALA A 44 -1.42 -21.54 -3.23
CA ALA A 44 -2.78 -21.56 -3.76
C ALA A 44 -2.76 -21.82 -5.27
N ASP A 45 -2.69 -23.09 -5.64
CA ASP A 45 -2.58 -23.50 -7.05
C ASP A 45 -3.90 -23.36 -7.81
N LEU A 46 -5.03 -23.45 -7.11
CA LEU A 46 -6.36 -23.38 -7.72
C LEU A 46 -6.92 -21.95 -7.65
N HIS A 47 -7.58 -21.51 -8.72
CA HIS A 47 -8.29 -20.22 -8.78
C HIS A 47 -9.23 -19.99 -7.59
N ILE A 48 -9.96 -21.01 -7.16
CA ILE A 48 -10.86 -20.90 -6.00
C ILE A 48 -10.12 -20.69 -4.68
N GLN A 49 -8.89 -21.22 -4.53
CA GLN A 49 -8.06 -21.02 -3.35
C GLN A 49 -7.51 -19.59 -3.32
N ARG A 50 -7.03 -19.10 -4.46
CA ARG A 50 -6.56 -17.72 -4.63
C ARG A 50 -7.66 -16.73 -4.34
N LEU A 51 -8.85 -16.94 -4.91
CA LEU A 51 -10.02 -16.09 -4.64
C LEU A 51 -10.42 -16.13 -3.15
N ALA A 52 -10.37 -17.30 -2.51
CA ALA A 52 -10.67 -17.41 -1.09
C ALA A 52 -9.66 -16.62 -0.22
N ASN A 53 -8.36 -16.69 -0.54
CA ASN A 53 -7.33 -15.89 0.12
C ASN A 53 -7.58 -14.39 -0.09
N LEU A 54 -7.81 -13.97 -1.33
CA LEU A 54 -8.06 -12.56 -1.66
C LEU A 54 -9.32 -12.03 -0.96
N ASN A 55 -10.38 -12.83 -0.80
CA ASN A 55 -11.54 -12.42 -0.02
C ASN A 55 -11.20 -12.16 1.46
N VAL A 56 -10.33 -12.97 2.06
CA VAL A 56 -9.86 -12.75 3.45
C VAL A 56 -9.05 -11.45 3.52
N VAL A 57 -8.08 -11.28 2.60
CA VAL A 57 -7.26 -10.07 2.49
C VAL A 57 -8.12 -8.81 2.30
N PHE A 58 -9.11 -8.86 1.42
CA PHE A 58 -10.03 -7.75 1.16
C PHE A 58 -10.95 -7.45 2.33
N THR A 59 -11.31 -8.46 3.13
CA THR A 59 -12.10 -8.24 4.35
C THR A 59 -11.26 -7.52 5.41
N PHE A 60 -9.98 -7.88 5.53
CA PHE A 60 -9.02 -7.25 6.43
C PHE A 60 -8.76 -5.79 6.05
N ILE A 61 -8.36 -5.52 4.81
CA ILE A 61 -8.00 -4.16 4.37
C ILE A 61 -9.17 -3.15 4.47
N LYS A 62 -10.42 -3.62 4.31
CA LYS A 62 -11.63 -2.77 4.42
C LYS A 62 -11.87 -2.19 5.81
N GLN A 63 -11.16 -2.66 6.84
CA GLN A 63 -11.19 -2.04 8.16
C GLN A 63 -10.40 -0.73 8.21
N TYR A 64 -9.43 -0.57 7.30
CA TYR A 64 -8.53 0.56 7.23
C TYR A 64 -8.93 1.51 6.10
N ILE A 65 -9.24 0.96 4.92
CA ILE A 65 -9.37 1.74 3.68
C ILE A 65 -10.73 1.48 3.02
N GLN A 66 -11.35 2.55 2.51
CA GLN A 66 -12.54 2.43 1.65
C GLN A 66 -12.14 2.08 0.22
N LEU A 67 -12.29 0.81 -0.15
CA LEU A 67 -12.04 0.36 -1.53
C LEU A 67 -13.24 0.70 -2.42
N VAL A 68 -13.07 1.72 -3.28
CA VAL A 68 -14.07 2.10 -4.29
C VAL A 68 -13.77 1.37 -5.58
N ASP A 69 -14.75 0.61 -6.08
CA ASP A 69 -14.65 -0.14 -7.34
C ASP A 69 -13.52 -1.18 -7.43
N ILE A 70 -12.85 -1.57 -6.36
CA ILE A 70 -11.84 -2.64 -6.40
C ILE A 70 -12.40 -3.91 -5.78
N THR A 71 -12.36 -5.02 -6.51
CA THR A 71 -12.83 -6.32 -6.06
C THR A 71 -11.71 -7.37 -6.02
N PRO A 72 -11.87 -8.44 -5.21
CA PRO A 72 -10.93 -9.56 -5.22
C PRO A 72 -10.76 -10.20 -6.61
N GLN A 73 -11.79 -10.15 -7.46
CA GLN A 73 -11.74 -10.75 -8.79
C GLN A 73 -10.79 -9.97 -9.71
N ASP A 74 -10.77 -8.64 -9.61
CA ASP A 74 -9.89 -7.79 -10.43
C ASP A 74 -8.41 -8.15 -10.18
N ILE A 75 -8.05 -8.35 -8.92
CA ILE A 75 -6.68 -8.76 -8.53
C ILE A 75 -6.38 -10.18 -8.98
N LEU A 76 -7.35 -11.09 -8.88
CA LEU A 76 -7.18 -12.48 -9.31
C LEU A 76 -6.95 -12.60 -10.82
N ASP A 77 -7.65 -11.77 -11.60
CA ASP A 77 -7.51 -11.71 -13.05
C ASP A 77 -6.21 -10.98 -13.45
N GLY A 78 -5.65 -10.16 -12.56
CA GLY A 78 -4.45 -9.36 -12.80
C GLY A 78 -4.76 -8.11 -13.59
N ASP A 79 -5.92 -7.50 -13.34
CA ASP A 79 -6.27 -6.20 -13.92
C ASP A 79 -5.25 -5.15 -13.47
N GLU A 80 -4.46 -4.64 -14.42
CA GLU A 80 -3.33 -3.77 -14.12
C GLU A 80 -3.79 -2.48 -13.43
N GLN A 81 -4.88 -1.88 -13.91
CA GLN A 81 -5.38 -0.62 -13.39
C GLN A 81 -5.87 -0.80 -11.95
N ARG A 82 -6.74 -1.78 -11.70
CA ARG A 82 -7.28 -2.04 -10.37
C ARG A 82 -6.22 -2.53 -9.38
N THR A 83 -5.20 -3.22 -9.87
CA THR A 83 -4.05 -3.64 -9.05
C THR A 83 -3.23 -2.43 -8.61
N LEU A 84 -2.94 -1.49 -9.51
CA LEU A 84 -2.24 -0.24 -9.17
C LEU A 84 -3.07 0.62 -8.23
N ASP A 85 -4.38 0.78 -8.49
CA ASP A 85 -5.29 1.53 -7.62
C ASP A 85 -5.28 0.95 -6.20
N LEU A 86 -5.29 -0.39 -6.06
CA LEU A 86 -5.22 -1.04 -4.75
C LEU A 86 -3.90 -0.76 -4.02
N VAL A 87 -2.77 -0.95 -4.71
CA VAL A 87 -1.45 -0.72 -4.12
C VAL A 87 -1.28 0.75 -3.72
N TRP A 88 -1.76 1.66 -4.55
CA TRP A 88 -1.78 3.08 -4.27
C TRP A 88 -2.59 3.40 -3.01
N CYS A 89 -3.83 2.91 -2.90
CA CYS A 89 -4.65 3.08 -1.70
C CYS A 89 -3.96 2.56 -0.43
N ILE A 90 -3.28 1.40 -0.51
CA ILE A 90 -2.48 0.86 0.61
C ILE A 90 -1.35 1.82 0.96
N MET A 91 -0.59 2.29 -0.02
CA MET A 91 0.54 3.19 0.19
C MET A 91 0.10 4.52 0.79
N GLU A 92 -0.97 5.13 0.29
CA GLU A 92 -1.49 6.40 0.79
C GLU A 92 -1.87 6.31 2.26
N PHE A 93 -2.71 5.33 2.62
CA PHE A 93 -3.21 5.18 3.99
C PHE A 93 -2.08 4.95 5.00
N PHE A 94 -1.22 3.96 4.73
CA PHE A 94 -0.14 3.62 5.67
C PHE A 94 0.95 4.69 5.73
N SER A 95 1.10 5.54 4.71
CA SER A 95 2.02 6.68 4.79
C SER A 95 1.53 7.74 5.76
N VAL A 96 0.23 8.05 5.73
CA VAL A 96 -0.38 9.01 6.66
C VAL A 96 -0.29 8.48 8.10
N GLU A 97 -0.74 7.24 8.34
CA GLU A 97 -0.69 6.63 9.66
C GLU A 97 0.74 6.58 10.23
N MET A 98 1.72 6.17 9.43
CA MET A 98 3.11 6.11 9.86
C MET A 98 3.67 7.47 10.30
N ILE A 99 3.31 8.54 9.58
CA ILE A 99 3.79 9.90 9.89
C ILE A 99 3.10 10.41 11.15
N ASN A 100 1.79 10.22 11.29
CA ASN A 100 1.04 10.54 12.50
C ASN A 100 1.62 9.83 13.73
N GLU A 101 1.89 8.54 13.64
CA GLU A 101 2.51 7.77 14.72
C GLU A 101 3.94 8.22 15.04
N SER A 102 4.77 8.47 14.02
CA SER A 102 6.19 8.77 14.21
C SER A 102 6.44 10.19 14.75
N PHE A 103 5.61 11.14 14.35
CA PHE A 103 5.82 12.57 14.65
C PHE A 103 4.75 13.16 15.57
N GLY A 104 3.72 12.39 15.94
CA GLY A 104 2.60 12.87 16.76
C GLY A 104 1.78 13.94 16.06
N THR A 105 1.68 13.84 14.72
CA THR A 105 0.86 14.73 13.89
C THR A 105 -0.59 14.25 13.83
N ASP A 106 -1.47 15.08 13.29
CA ASP A 106 -2.90 14.78 13.09
C ASP A 106 -3.26 15.07 11.62
N ILE A 107 -2.48 14.50 10.70
CA ILE A 107 -2.69 14.61 9.25
C ILE A 107 -3.93 13.79 8.89
N GLN A 108 -4.87 14.39 8.18
CA GLN A 108 -6.16 13.78 7.87
C GLN A 108 -6.12 12.92 6.60
N ASP A 109 -5.32 13.31 5.61
CA ASP A 109 -5.26 12.64 4.32
C ASP A 109 -3.89 12.78 3.64
N TYR A 110 -3.75 12.12 2.48
CA TYR A 110 -2.51 12.10 1.73
C TYR A 110 -2.17 13.45 1.08
N ASP A 111 -3.15 14.30 0.78
CA ASP A 111 -2.90 15.63 0.22
C ASP A 111 -2.28 16.54 1.28
N GLU A 112 -2.81 16.53 2.51
CA GLU A 112 -2.21 17.25 3.64
C GLU A 112 -0.80 16.71 3.97
N LEU A 113 -0.60 15.39 3.91
CA LEU A 113 0.74 14.80 4.04
C LEU A 113 1.69 15.35 2.97
N LYS A 114 1.25 15.38 1.72
CA LYS A 114 2.05 15.83 0.58
C LYS A 114 2.45 17.29 0.72
N GLU A 115 1.52 18.15 1.13
CA GLU A 115 1.78 19.57 1.38
C GLU A 115 2.79 19.76 2.52
N GLY A 116 2.61 19.03 3.64
CA GLY A 116 3.54 19.05 4.76
C GLY A 116 4.95 18.60 4.38
N LEU A 117 5.07 17.52 3.61
CA LEU A 117 6.35 17.03 3.10
C LEU A 117 7.02 18.03 2.15
N LEU A 118 6.26 18.65 1.25
CA LEU A 118 6.78 19.67 0.35
C LEU A 118 7.30 20.89 1.11
N ALA A 119 6.54 21.38 2.10
CA ALA A 119 6.95 22.49 2.95
C ALA A 119 8.25 22.17 3.72
N TRP A 120 8.35 20.94 4.25
CA TRP A 120 9.57 20.48 4.92
C TRP A 120 10.77 20.44 3.96
N CYS A 121 10.59 19.91 2.74
CA CYS A 121 11.64 19.90 1.72
C CYS A 121 12.13 21.32 1.41
N GLN A 122 11.21 22.26 1.15
CA GLN A 122 11.54 23.66 0.87
C GLN A 122 12.27 24.34 2.03
N GLU A 123 11.86 24.08 3.27
CA GLU A 123 12.55 24.60 4.46
C GLU A 123 13.99 24.10 4.53
N LYS A 124 14.22 22.80 4.27
CA LYS A 124 15.56 22.19 4.34
C LYS A 124 16.45 22.56 3.16
N THR A 125 15.89 22.85 1.98
CA THR A 125 16.66 23.24 0.80
C THR A 125 16.90 24.74 0.68
N SER A 126 16.15 25.57 1.41
CA SER A 126 16.30 27.04 1.43
C SER A 126 17.76 27.53 1.59
N PRO A 127 18.62 26.93 2.45
CA PRO A 127 20.02 27.35 2.57
C PRO A 127 20.90 27.09 1.34
N TYR A 128 20.43 26.25 0.42
CA TYR A 128 21.17 25.84 -0.78
C TYR A 128 20.70 26.56 -2.05
N GLU A 129 19.78 27.52 -1.93
CA GLU A 129 19.19 28.27 -3.06
C GLU A 129 18.50 27.36 -4.10
N LEU A 130 18.15 26.12 -3.72
CA LEU A 130 17.46 25.15 -4.57
C LEU A 130 15.94 25.31 -4.44
N SER A 131 15.25 25.39 -5.57
CA SER A 131 13.79 25.45 -5.63
C SER A 131 13.20 24.05 -5.78
N VAL A 132 12.27 23.70 -4.88
CA VAL A 132 11.48 22.46 -4.95
C VAL A 132 10.01 22.84 -5.15
N PRO A 133 9.54 22.95 -6.41
CA PRO A 133 8.20 23.45 -6.71
C PRO A 133 7.10 22.43 -6.43
N ASP A 134 7.39 21.14 -6.64
CA ASP A 134 6.49 20.04 -6.39
C ASP A 134 7.26 18.74 -6.09
N LEU A 135 6.53 17.63 -5.93
CA LEU A 135 7.08 16.29 -5.70
C LEU A 135 6.98 15.39 -6.95
N THR A 136 6.69 15.98 -8.12
CA THR A 136 6.51 15.28 -9.40
C THR A 136 7.68 15.49 -10.36
N GLU A 137 8.33 16.64 -10.30
CA GLU A 137 9.56 16.93 -11.04
C GLU A 137 10.78 16.80 -10.11
N GLY A 138 11.87 16.23 -10.62
CA GLY A 138 13.15 16.26 -9.89
C GLY A 138 13.58 17.71 -9.67
N VAL A 139 14.34 17.97 -8.59
CA VAL A 139 14.90 19.31 -8.32
C VAL A 139 15.60 19.78 -9.59
N ALA A 140 15.01 20.77 -10.26
CA ALA A 140 15.56 21.28 -11.51
C ALA A 140 16.83 22.06 -11.18
N ASP A 141 17.96 21.61 -11.74
CA ASP A 141 19.25 22.31 -11.73
C ASP A 141 19.17 23.67 -12.46
#